data_AF-W5LWP6-F1
#
_entry.id   AF-W5LWP6-F1
#
_cell.length_a   1.000
_cell.length_b   1.000
_cell.length_c   1.000
_cell.angle_alpha   90.00
_cell.angle_beta   90.00
_cell.angle_gamma   90.00
#
_symmetry.space_group_name_H-M   'P 1'
#
loop_
_entity.id
_entity.type
_entity.pdbx_description
1 polymer ?
#
loop_
_entity_poly.entity_id
_entity_poly.type
_entity_poly.pdbx_seq_one_letter_code
_entity_poly.pdbx_strand_id
1 'polypeptide(L)'
;CNRFFSFSFPQVLCVFSLVLGANVGLGYVYSRQRRSGEWDEGPPDPESNSPWVSTSGSCKGRCFELQEAEPPGCRCDNLCKTYNSCCTDFDDLCLRTAQGFECSKERCGETRNEENACHCSEDCLAKGDCCTNYKALCKGETPWVQDECEEIKTPECPAGFVRPPLILVSVDGFRASYMKKGNTVIPNIDKLRTCGTHAPYMRPMYPTKTYPNLYTLATGLYPESHGIIGNSMHDPVFDANFNFRGREKLNHRWWGGQPIWITSVKQGVKAGTFFWPVVIPLERRVLTILHWLHLPDNERPYVYAFHSEQPDIFGHRLGPLSSE
;
A
#
# COMPACT_ATOMS: atom_id res chain seq x y z
N CYS A 1 57.02 29.08 -36.15
CA CYS A 1 55.75 29.52 -36.76
C CYS A 1 54.63 29.32 -35.76
N ASN A 2 53.98 30.42 -35.43
CA ASN A 2 52.90 30.55 -34.47
C ASN A 2 51.67 29.70 -34.81
N ARG A 3 51.00 29.18 -33.79
CA ARG A 3 49.62 29.60 -33.47
C ARG A 3 49.25 29.22 -32.03
N PHE A 4 49.34 30.24 -31.17
CA PHE A 4 48.59 30.38 -29.93
C PHE A 4 47.09 30.42 -30.24
N PHE A 5 46.28 29.78 -29.40
CA PHE A 5 44.96 30.32 -29.03
C PHE A 5 44.82 30.22 -27.52
N SER A 6 44.89 31.39 -26.90
CA SER A 6 44.48 31.67 -25.53
C SER A 6 42.97 31.89 -25.53
N PHE A 7 42.26 31.29 -24.58
CA PHE A 7 40.92 31.76 -24.21
C PHE A 7 40.84 31.86 -22.69
N SER A 8 40.67 33.10 -22.25
CA SER A 8 40.37 33.52 -20.88
C SER A 8 39.09 32.86 -20.39
N PHE A 9 39.13 32.25 -19.20
CA PHE A 9 37.94 32.00 -18.40
C PHE A 9 37.68 33.23 -17.52
N PRO A 10 36.45 33.80 -17.51
CA PRO A 10 36.11 34.87 -16.58
C PRO A 10 35.97 34.28 -15.17
N GLN A 11 36.55 34.97 -14.19
CA GLN A 11 36.27 34.75 -12.76
C GLN A 11 34.77 34.99 -12.52
N VAL A 12 34.01 33.91 -12.29
CA VAL A 12 32.65 34.01 -11.77
C VAL A 12 32.74 33.92 -10.26
N LEU A 13 32.49 35.03 -9.57
CA LEU A 13 32.20 35.05 -8.14
C LEU A 13 30.92 34.23 -7.91
N CYS A 14 31.04 33.04 -7.30
CA CYS A 14 29.90 32.34 -6.74
C CYS A 14 29.57 32.91 -5.36
N VAL A 15 28.56 33.77 -5.30
CA VAL A 15 27.92 34.19 -4.05
C VAL A 15 27.06 33.02 -3.57
N PHE A 16 27.43 32.39 -2.46
CA PHE A 16 26.59 31.44 -1.77
C PHE A 16 25.49 32.18 -1.01
N SER A 17 24.28 32.21 -1.57
CA SER A 17 23.07 32.55 -0.82
C SER A 17 22.42 31.27 -0.30
N LEU A 18 22.65 30.99 0.99
CA LEU A 18 21.91 29.98 1.75
C LEU A 18 20.48 30.47 1.95
N VAL A 19 19.54 29.98 1.13
CA VAL A 19 18.11 30.07 1.43
C VAL A 19 17.68 28.74 2.03
N LEU A 20 17.57 28.72 3.36
CA LEU A 20 16.85 27.71 4.11
C LEU A 20 15.36 27.86 3.78
N GLY A 21 14.88 27.06 2.83
CA GLY A 21 13.47 26.94 2.50
C GLY A 21 13.10 25.47 2.39
N ALA A 22 12.17 25.00 3.22
CA ALA A 22 11.54 23.70 3.06
C ALA A 22 10.86 23.66 1.68
N ASN A 23 11.47 22.99 0.71
CA ASN A 23 10.92 22.85 -0.63
C ASN A 23 9.66 21.98 -0.60
N VAL A 24 8.51 22.61 -0.45
CA VAL A 24 7.23 22.05 -0.91
C VAL A 24 7.24 22.17 -2.43
N GLY A 25 7.60 21.08 -3.12
CA GLY A 25 7.47 21.03 -4.57
C GLY A 25 5.99 21.02 -4.95
N LEU A 26 5.46 22.16 -5.41
CA LEU A 26 4.15 22.23 -6.06
C LEU A 26 4.29 21.76 -7.51
N GLY A 27 3.50 20.75 -7.90
CA GLY A 27 3.32 20.39 -9.31
C GLY A 27 2.21 21.22 -9.94
N TYR A 28 2.44 21.74 -11.15
CA TYR A 28 1.40 22.38 -11.96
C TYR A 28 1.06 21.49 -13.15
N VAL A 29 -0.23 21.21 -13.35
CA VAL A 29 -0.70 20.51 -14.54
C VAL A 29 -0.90 21.55 -15.65
N TYR A 30 -0.09 21.49 -16.70
CA TYR A 30 -0.28 22.32 -17.90
C TYR A 30 -0.77 21.45 -19.05
N SER A 31 -1.92 21.80 -19.64
CA SER A 31 -2.49 21.13 -20.83
C SER A 31 -2.78 19.62 -20.61
N ARG A 32 -3.92 19.29 -19.99
CA ARG A 32 -4.46 17.92 -20.02
C ARG A 32 -4.94 17.60 -21.44
N GLN A 33 -4.21 16.76 -22.16
CA GLN A 33 -4.58 16.36 -23.52
C GLN A 33 -5.80 15.43 -23.44
N ARG A 34 -6.98 15.90 -23.88
CA ARG A 34 -8.20 15.09 -24.02
C ARG A 34 -7.90 13.91 -24.95
N ARG A 35 -8.13 12.68 -24.50
CA ARG A 35 -8.09 11.50 -25.39
C ARG A 35 -9.36 11.49 -26.24
N SER A 36 -9.21 11.34 -27.55
CA SER A 36 -10.32 11.16 -28.48
C SER A 36 -10.98 9.79 -28.26
N GLY A 37 -12.23 9.79 -27.77
CA GLY A 37 -13.03 8.58 -27.55
C GLY A 37 -13.98 8.62 -26.35
N GLU A 38 -14.01 9.71 -25.56
CA GLU A 38 -14.99 9.88 -24.49
C GLU A 38 -16.35 10.30 -25.07
N TRP A 39 -17.39 9.52 -24.77
CA TRP A 39 -18.78 9.94 -24.97
C TRP A 39 -19.06 11.15 -24.09
N ASP A 40 -19.75 12.13 -24.66
CA ASP A 40 -20.03 13.45 -24.10
C ASP A 40 -21.01 13.33 -22.92
N GLU A 41 -20.52 12.95 -21.74
CA GLU A 41 -21.18 13.28 -20.49
C GLU A 41 -20.65 14.63 -20.02
N GLY A 42 -21.52 15.64 -20.04
CA GLY A 42 -21.22 17.00 -19.61
C GLY A 42 -20.71 17.07 -18.16
N PRO A 43 -20.19 18.24 -17.74
CA PRO A 43 -19.62 18.39 -16.40
C PRO A 43 -20.69 18.04 -15.35
N PRO A 44 -20.38 17.15 -14.38
CA PRO A 44 -21.30 16.92 -13.28
C PRO A 44 -21.44 18.21 -12.46
N ASP A 45 -22.68 18.51 -12.07
CA ASP A 45 -23.01 19.64 -11.20
C ASP A 45 -22.10 19.68 -9.95
N PRO A 46 -21.72 20.87 -9.45
CA PRO A 46 -20.85 21.02 -8.28
C PRO A 46 -21.56 20.77 -6.94
N GLU A 47 -22.74 20.14 -6.94
CA GLU A 47 -23.40 19.73 -5.70
C GLU A 47 -22.79 18.43 -5.18
N SER A 48 -21.99 18.54 -4.12
CA SER A 48 -21.49 17.40 -3.35
C SER A 48 -22.64 16.74 -2.56
N ASN A 49 -23.57 16.09 -3.24
CA ASN A 49 -24.49 15.15 -2.61
C ASN A 49 -23.75 13.83 -2.37
N SER A 50 -22.78 13.83 -1.44
CA SER A 50 -22.29 12.56 -0.89
C SER A 50 -23.50 11.87 -0.23
N PRO A 51 -23.89 10.66 -0.68
CA PRO A 51 -25.06 9.97 -0.12
C PRO A 51 -24.96 9.88 1.40
N TRP A 52 -26.07 10.15 2.10
CA TRP A 52 -26.09 10.04 3.56
C TRP A 52 -25.84 8.58 3.97
N VAL A 53 -24.85 8.36 4.83
CA VAL A 53 -24.51 7.05 5.37
C VAL A 53 -24.97 6.98 6.82
N SER A 54 -25.83 6.01 7.14
CA SER A 54 -26.19 5.72 8.52
C SER A 54 -25.04 4.99 9.20
N THR A 55 -24.58 5.49 10.35
CA THR A 55 -23.57 4.81 11.17
C THR A 55 -24.17 3.75 12.10
N SER A 56 -25.51 3.63 12.16
CA SER A 56 -26.24 2.82 13.14
C SER A 56 -26.20 1.31 12.91
N GLY A 57 -25.48 0.83 11.90
CA GLY A 57 -25.27 -0.61 11.66
C GLY A 57 -24.13 -1.20 12.50
N SER A 58 -23.83 -2.48 12.26
CA SER A 58 -22.78 -3.22 12.97
C SER A 58 -21.81 -3.89 11.99
N CYS A 59 -20.53 -3.97 12.39
CA CYS A 59 -19.49 -4.73 11.70
C CYS A 59 -19.31 -6.17 12.18
N LYS A 60 -20.21 -6.67 13.04
CA LYS A 60 -20.15 -8.07 13.50
C LYS A 60 -20.24 -9.04 12.33
N GLY A 61 -19.17 -9.80 12.10
CA GLY A 61 -19.05 -10.74 10.98
C GLY A 61 -18.80 -10.09 9.61
N ARG A 62 -18.50 -8.78 9.57
CA ARG A 62 -18.29 -7.99 8.33
C ARG A 62 -16.93 -7.30 8.28
N CYS A 63 -16.05 -7.58 9.23
CA CYS A 63 -14.74 -6.93 9.30
C CYS A 63 -13.90 -7.20 8.06
N PHE A 64 -13.46 -6.13 7.40
CA PHE A 64 -12.67 -6.18 6.17
C PHE A 64 -13.35 -6.93 5.02
N GLU A 65 -14.67 -6.81 4.91
CA GLU A 65 -15.42 -7.32 3.75
C GLU A 65 -14.87 -6.74 2.45
N LEU A 66 -14.82 -7.58 1.39
CA LEU A 66 -14.27 -7.20 0.09
C LEU A 66 -15.25 -6.39 -0.76
N GLN A 67 -16.55 -6.53 -0.48
CA GLN A 67 -17.59 -5.79 -1.18
C GLN A 67 -17.86 -4.48 -0.47
N GLU A 68 -17.83 -3.39 -1.22
CA GLU A 68 -18.21 -2.07 -0.71
C GLU A 68 -19.72 -2.03 -0.46
N ALA A 69 -20.12 -1.69 0.78
CA ALA A 69 -21.53 -1.52 1.12
C ALA A 69 -22.10 -0.28 0.44
N GLU A 70 -23.28 -0.42 -0.18
CA GLU A 70 -23.98 0.70 -0.80
C GLU A 70 -24.66 1.58 0.26
N PRO A 71 -24.66 2.92 0.10
CA PRO A 71 -25.45 3.82 0.93
C PRO A 71 -26.94 3.42 0.90
N PRO A 72 -27.67 3.48 2.02
CA PRO A 72 -27.33 4.17 3.28
C PRO A 72 -26.59 3.32 4.33
N GLY A 73 -26.16 2.09 4.01
CA GLY A 73 -25.52 1.20 4.98
C GLY A 73 -24.10 1.65 5.37
N CYS A 74 -23.73 1.50 6.65
CA CYS A 74 -22.35 1.69 7.07
C CYS A 74 -21.43 0.60 6.55
N ARG A 75 -20.17 0.99 6.34
CA ARG A 75 -19.10 0.18 5.76
C ARG A 75 -18.25 -0.49 6.84
N CYS A 76 -17.71 -1.65 6.51
CA CYS A 76 -16.78 -2.42 7.35
C CYS A 76 -15.51 -2.84 6.61
N ASP A 77 -15.30 -2.34 5.40
CA ASP A 77 -14.07 -2.51 4.66
C ASP A 77 -12.96 -1.60 5.20
N ASN A 78 -11.72 -1.88 4.78
CA ASN A 78 -10.54 -1.13 5.20
C ASN A 78 -10.57 0.36 4.83
N LEU A 79 -11.38 0.82 3.86
CA LEU A 79 -11.44 2.22 3.45
C LEU A 79 -12.55 3.02 4.14
N CYS A 80 -13.42 2.40 4.94
CA CYS A 80 -14.53 3.09 5.59
C CYS A 80 -14.06 4.32 6.41
N LYS A 81 -12.88 4.22 7.05
CA LYS A 81 -12.26 5.31 7.84
C LYS A 81 -11.85 6.49 6.98
N THR A 82 -11.42 6.24 5.74
CA THR A 82 -11.05 7.31 4.80
C THR A 82 -12.27 8.12 4.35
N TYR A 83 -13.41 7.44 4.22
CA TYR A 83 -14.66 8.04 3.78
C TYR A 83 -15.57 8.53 4.93
N ASN A 84 -15.15 8.35 6.20
CA ASN A 84 -15.97 8.60 7.39
C ASN A 84 -17.33 7.89 7.33
N SER A 85 -17.34 6.63 6.89
CA SER A 85 -18.55 5.84 6.63
C SER A 85 -18.59 4.51 7.40
N CYS A 86 -17.69 4.31 8.37
CA CYS A 86 -17.66 3.10 9.17
C CYS A 86 -18.90 2.97 10.07
N CYS A 87 -19.27 1.73 10.39
CA CYS A 87 -20.19 1.48 11.50
C CYS A 87 -19.56 1.93 12.83
N THR A 88 -20.38 2.26 13.83
CA THR A 88 -19.90 2.77 15.11
C THR A 88 -18.98 1.81 15.86
N ASP A 89 -19.15 0.50 15.64
CA ASP A 89 -18.43 -0.58 16.31
C ASP A 89 -17.23 -1.12 15.51
N PHE A 90 -16.83 -0.45 14.42
CA PHE A 90 -15.73 -0.91 13.56
C PHE A 90 -14.39 -1.04 14.31
N ASP A 91 -14.05 -0.07 15.16
CA ASP A 91 -12.77 -0.10 15.88
C ASP A 91 -12.72 -1.26 16.88
N ASP A 92 -13.79 -1.42 17.65
CA ASP A 92 -13.89 -2.45 18.70
C ASP A 92 -13.93 -3.87 18.12
N LEU A 93 -14.56 -4.05 16.95
CA LEU A 93 -14.70 -5.36 16.33
C LEU A 93 -13.56 -5.71 15.37
N CYS A 94 -13.08 -4.75 14.58
CA CYS A 94 -12.18 -5.02 13.45
C CYS A 94 -10.72 -4.59 13.73
N LEU A 95 -10.49 -3.66 14.67
CA LEU A 95 -9.15 -3.19 15.03
C LEU A 95 -8.71 -3.69 16.41
N ARG A 96 -9.08 -4.93 16.76
CA ARG A 96 -8.67 -5.57 18.02
C ARG A 96 -7.15 -5.63 18.18
N THR A 97 -6.68 -5.33 19.37
CA THR A 97 -5.25 -5.35 19.75
C THR A 97 -4.98 -6.15 21.03
N ALA A 98 -6.00 -6.75 21.63
CA ALA A 98 -5.86 -7.50 22.87
C ALA A 98 -4.91 -8.70 22.68
N GLN A 99 -4.07 -8.94 23.70
CA GLN A 99 -3.03 -9.99 23.70
C GLN A 99 -1.94 -9.85 22.61
N GLY A 100 -1.88 -8.72 21.90
CA GLY A 100 -0.87 -8.48 20.87
C GLY A 100 -1.05 -9.34 19.62
N PHE A 101 -0.04 -9.34 18.75
CA PHE A 101 -0.07 -9.99 17.43
C PHE A 101 0.75 -11.29 17.34
N GLU A 102 1.27 -11.75 18.48
CA GLU A 102 2.11 -12.94 18.59
C GLU A 102 1.52 -13.88 19.65
N CYS A 103 1.60 -15.18 19.37
CA CYS A 103 1.37 -16.20 20.39
C CYS A 103 2.52 -16.19 21.40
N SER A 104 2.19 -16.57 22.64
CA SER A 104 3.14 -16.92 23.69
C SER A 104 2.95 -18.39 24.09
N LYS A 105 3.88 -18.94 24.88
CA LYS A 105 3.80 -20.35 25.30
C LYS A 105 2.52 -20.64 26.10
N GLU A 106 2.06 -19.65 26.85
CA GLU A 106 0.85 -19.72 27.70
C GLU A 106 -0.44 -19.68 26.87
N ARG A 107 -0.39 -19.14 25.65
CA ARG A 107 -1.54 -19.03 24.74
C ARG A 107 -1.72 -20.23 23.83
N CYS A 108 -0.71 -21.11 23.71
CA CYS A 108 -0.82 -22.30 22.88
C CYS A 108 -1.92 -23.24 23.38
N GLY A 109 -2.96 -23.46 22.56
CA GLY A 109 -4.11 -24.29 22.95
C GLY A 109 -5.13 -23.54 23.83
N GLU A 110 -5.11 -22.20 23.82
CA GLU A 110 -6.07 -21.37 24.55
C GLU A 110 -7.52 -21.69 24.14
N THR A 111 -8.45 -21.48 25.08
CA THR A 111 -9.86 -21.37 24.71
C THR A 111 -10.05 -20.09 23.92
N ARG A 112 -10.69 -20.20 22.75
CA ARG A 112 -10.86 -19.09 21.82
C ARG A 112 -11.58 -17.91 22.49
N ASN A 113 -10.91 -16.75 22.51
CA ASN A 113 -11.49 -15.48 22.91
C ASN A 113 -11.53 -14.55 21.71
N GLU A 114 -12.74 -14.18 21.26
CA GLU A 114 -12.94 -13.29 20.12
C GLU A 114 -12.32 -11.91 20.35
N GLU A 115 -12.14 -11.45 21.58
CA GLU A 115 -11.52 -10.14 21.86
C GLU A 115 -10.04 -10.06 21.44
N ASN A 116 -9.37 -11.20 21.28
CA ASN A 116 -7.95 -11.26 20.90
C ASN A 116 -7.73 -10.71 19.49
N ALA A 117 -6.56 -10.09 19.25
CA ALA A 117 -6.21 -9.58 17.93
C ALA A 117 -6.03 -10.69 16.88
N CYS A 118 -5.46 -11.82 17.32
CA CYS A 118 -5.26 -13.06 16.59
C CYS A 118 -5.28 -14.24 17.60
N HIS A 119 -5.46 -15.46 17.10
CA HIS A 119 -5.73 -16.62 17.95
C HIS A 119 -4.56 -17.60 18.02
N CYS A 120 -4.50 -18.34 19.13
CA CYS A 120 -3.56 -19.44 19.36
C CYS A 120 -4.30 -20.73 19.76
N SER A 121 -5.61 -20.78 19.50
CA SER A 121 -6.48 -21.92 19.71
C SER A 121 -6.28 -22.97 18.61
N GLU A 122 -6.63 -24.23 18.89
CA GLU A 122 -6.46 -25.33 17.93
C GLU A 122 -7.28 -25.17 16.63
N ASP A 123 -8.37 -24.41 16.66
CA ASP A 123 -9.23 -24.14 15.51
C ASP A 123 -8.76 -22.95 14.63
N CYS A 124 -7.73 -22.20 15.05
CA CYS A 124 -7.34 -20.97 14.37
C CYS A 124 -6.85 -21.20 12.93
N LEU A 125 -6.22 -22.35 12.67
CA LEU A 125 -5.71 -22.70 11.33
C LEU A 125 -6.86 -22.95 10.36
N ALA A 126 -7.92 -23.61 10.83
CA ALA A 126 -9.11 -23.87 10.02
C ALA A 126 -9.91 -22.57 9.76
N LYS A 127 -9.87 -21.62 10.70
CA LYS A 127 -10.51 -20.30 10.56
C LYS A 127 -9.64 -19.25 9.85
N GLY A 128 -8.37 -19.53 9.63
CA GLY A 128 -7.44 -18.62 8.97
C GLY A 128 -7.15 -17.35 9.77
N ASP A 129 -7.15 -17.43 11.10
CA ASP A 129 -7.02 -16.26 11.99
C ASP A 129 -6.00 -16.44 13.14
N CYS A 130 -5.07 -17.39 12.95
CA CYS A 130 -3.94 -17.56 13.85
C CYS A 130 -3.01 -16.34 13.87
N CYS A 131 -2.32 -16.12 14.98
CA CYS A 131 -1.13 -15.27 14.97
C CYS A 131 -0.05 -15.89 14.07
N THR A 132 0.76 -15.07 13.40
CA THR A 132 1.68 -15.54 12.34
C THR A 132 2.79 -16.46 12.86
N ASN A 133 3.16 -16.35 14.14
CA ASN A 133 4.15 -17.21 14.78
C ASN A 133 3.56 -18.50 15.39
N TYR A 134 2.24 -18.74 15.28
CA TYR A 134 1.57 -19.87 15.94
C TYR A 134 2.20 -21.23 15.61
N LYS A 135 2.42 -21.52 14.33
CA LYS A 135 3.01 -22.80 13.91
C LYS A 135 4.42 -23.00 14.45
N ALA A 136 5.24 -21.95 14.36
CA ALA A 136 6.60 -22.02 14.84
C ALA A 136 6.67 -22.20 16.36
N LEU A 137 5.82 -21.49 17.10
CA LEU A 137 5.85 -21.52 18.57
C LEU A 137 5.11 -22.74 19.17
N CYS A 138 3.90 -23.03 18.69
CA CYS A 138 2.99 -24.00 19.30
C CYS A 138 3.02 -25.38 18.63
N LYS A 139 3.44 -25.47 17.35
CA LYS A 139 3.55 -26.75 16.62
C LYS A 139 5.00 -27.19 16.37
N GLY A 140 5.98 -26.38 16.78
CA GLY A 140 7.40 -26.71 16.65
C GLY A 140 7.94 -26.62 15.22
N GLU A 141 7.24 -25.91 14.33
CA GLU A 141 7.75 -25.63 12.98
C GLU A 141 8.91 -24.61 13.04
N THR A 142 9.75 -24.59 12.00
CA THR A 142 10.79 -23.57 11.84
C THR A 142 10.19 -22.30 11.23
N PRO A 143 10.58 -21.10 11.70
CA PRO A 143 10.23 -19.86 11.02
C PRO A 143 10.78 -19.86 9.60
N TRP A 144 10.00 -19.37 8.63
CA TRP A 144 10.39 -19.34 7.21
C TRP A 144 11.80 -18.80 6.94
N VAL A 145 12.25 -17.82 7.72
CA VAL A 145 13.59 -17.22 7.56
C VAL A 145 14.74 -18.18 7.86
N GLN A 146 14.50 -19.21 8.67
CA GLN A 146 15.48 -20.21 9.09
C GLN A 146 15.58 -21.40 8.14
N ASP A 147 14.56 -21.63 7.31
CA ASP A 147 14.58 -22.72 6.32
C ASP A 147 15.65 -22.47 5.25
N GLU A 148 16.06 -23.50 4.52
CA GLU A 148 16.99 -23.33 3.39
C GLU A 148 16.28 -22.68 2.17
N CYS A 149 17.07 -22.15 1.22
CA CYS A 149 16.52 -21.70 -0.06
C CYS A 149 16.25 -22.92 -0.94
N GLU A 150 14.99 -23.13 -1.34
CA GLU A 150 14.60 -24.17 -2.27
C GLU A 150 14.10 -23.58 -3.60
N GLU A 151 14.44 -24.23 -4.72
CA GLU A 151 13.99 -23.80 -6.05
C GLU A 151 12.55 -24.25 -6.31
N ILE A 152 11.62 -23.30 -6.40
CA ILE A 152 10.21 -23.57 -6.68
C ILE A 152 10.01 -23.68 -8.21
N LYS A 153 10.11 -24.90 -8.75
CA LYS A 153 9.95 -25.17 -10.20
C LYS A 153 8.51 -25.12 -10.67
N THR A 154 7.58 -25.49 -9.80
CA THR A 154 6.13 -25.48 -10.07
C THR A 154 5.38 -24.94 -8.86
N PRO A 155 4.29 -24.18 -9.03
CA PRO A 155 3.52 -23.66 -7.89
C PRO A 155 2.94 -24.78 -7.03
N GLU A 156 3.22 -24.74 -5.73
CA GLU A 156 2.65 -25.66 -4.72
C GLU A 156 1.50 -24.97 -4.01
N CYS A 157 0.29 -25.09 -4.57
CA CYS A 157 -0.90 -24.43 -4.04
C CYS A 157 -1.92 -25.44 -3.48
N PRO A 158 -2.66 -25.10 -2.42
CA PRO A 158 -3.77 -25.91 -1.95
C PRO A 158 -4.86 -26.10 -3.01
N ALA A 159 -5.70 -27.13 -2.83
CA ALA A 159 -6.87 -27.32 -3.68
C ALA A 159 -7.75 -26.05 -3.70
N GLY A 160 -8.31 -25.73 -4.86
CA GLY A 160 -9.12 -24.54 -5.08
C GLY A 160 -8.36 -23.33 -5.65
N PHE A 161 -7.03 -23.29 -5.54
CA PHE A 161 -6.20 -22.29 -6.23
C PHE A 161 -5.99 -22.69 -7.69
N VAL A 162 -6.59 -21.94 -8.62
CA VAL A 162 -6.43 -22.19 -10.07
C VAL A 162 -5.18 -21.54 -10.66
N ARG A 163 -4.50 -20.68 -9.89
CA ARG A 163 -3.25 -19.97 -10.23
C ARG A 163 -2.58 -19.44 -8.95
N PRO A 164 -1.28 -19.14 -8.95
CA PRO A 164 -0.64 -18.54 -7.79
C PRO A 164 -1.15 -17.10 -7.55
N PRO A 165 -1.47 -16.73 -6.30
CA PRO A 165 -1.83 -15.35 -5.96
C PRO A 165 -0.60 -14.43 -5.99
N LEU A 166 -0.81 -13.14 -6.25
CA LEU A 166 0.21 -12.10 -6.25
C LEU A 166 0.02 -11.18 -5.03
N ILE A 167 1.07 -11.00 -4.23
CA ILE A 167 1.08 -10.03 -3.13
C ILE A 167 2.10 -8.94 -3.44
N LEU A 168 1.62 -7.72 -3.69
CA LEU A 168 2.46 -6.55 -3.86
C LEU A 168 2.83 -5.97 -2.50
N VAL A 169 4.10 -6.09 -2.10
CA VAL A 169 4.61 -5.49 -0.86
C VAL A 169 5.32 -4.18 -1.18
N SER A 170 4.67 -3.07 -0.90
CA SER A 170 5.21 -1.72 -1.07
C SER A 170 5.77 -1.19 0.25
N VAL A 171 7.00 -0.69 0.22
CA VAL A 171 7.70 -0.13 1.39
C VAL A 171 8.17 1.27 1.03
N ASP A 172 7.51 2.29 1.59
CA ASP A 172 7.75 3.69 1.23
C ASP A 172 9.14 4.15 1.64
N GLY A 173 9.80 4.94 0.80
CA GLY A 173 11.13 5.49 1.09
C GLY A 173 12.24 4.44 1.26
N PHE A 174 12.00 3.18 0.88
CA PHE A 174 13.01 2.13 1.00
C PHE A 174 14.11 2.29 -0.05
N ARG A 175 15.17 3.02 0.32
CA ARG A 175 16.31 3.29 -0.55
C ARG A 175 17.06 1.99 -0.88
N ALA A 176 17.43 1.79 -2.14
CA ALA A 176 18.14 0.59 -2.60
C ALA A 176 19.42 0.26 -1.77
N SER A 177 20.14 1.28 -1.29
CA SER A 177 21.32 1.06 -0.45
C SER A 177 21.02 0.44 0.92
N TYR A 178 19.79 0.47 1.41
CA TYR A 178 19.42 -0.18 2.67
C TYR A 178 19.54 -1.69 2.61
N MET A 179 19.46 -2.29 1.42
CA MET A 179 19.74 -3.72 1.22
C MET A 179 21.16 -4.10 1.64
N LYS A 180 22.10 -3.14 1.67
CA LYS A 180 23.48 -3.38 2.13
C LYS A 180 23.58 -3.63 3.65
N LYS A 181 22.54 -3.31 4.43
CA LYS A 181 22.47 -3.69 5.85
C LYS A 181 22.39 -5.22 6.01
N GLY A 182 21.88 -5.93 4.99
CA GLY A 182 21.94 -7.39 4.89
C GLY A 182 21.16 -8.16 5.96
N ASN A 183 21.47 -9.44 6.08
CA ASN A 183 20.78 -10.40 6.95
C ASN A 183 20.76 -10.01 8.44
N THR A 184 21.71 -9.22 8.93
CA THR A 184 21.76 -8.85 10.36
C THR A 184 20.65 -7.88 10.78
N VAL A 185 20.11 -7.10 9.84
CA VAL A 185 19.07 -6.10 10.12
C VAL A 185 17.74 -6.48 9.47
N ILE A 186 17.77 -7.03 8.26
CA ILE A 186 16.56 -7.34 7.47
C ILE A 186 16.56 -8.79 6.96
N PRO A 187 16.64 -9.79 7.86
CA PRO A 187 16.88 -11.19 7.47
C PRO A 187 15.83 -11.74 6.50
N ASN A 188 14.54 -11.43 6.72
CA ASN A 188 13.47 -11.86 5.83
C ASN A 188 13.59 -11.27 4.41
N ILE A 189 13.88 -9.97 4.31
CA ILE A 189 14.03 -9.28 3.02
C ILE A 189 15.32 -9.72 2.33
N ASP A 190 16.39 -9.96 3.09
CA ASP A 190 17.65 -10.47 2.54
C ASP A 190 17.49 -11.90 1.99
N LYS A 191 16.73 -12.76 2.68
CA LYS A 191 16.37 -14.09 2.17
C LYS A 191 15.55 -14.01 0.88
N LEU A 192 14.57 -13.12 0.78
CA LEU A 192 13.84 -12.87 -0.48
C LEU A 192 14.78 -12.41 -1.61
N ARG A 193 15.76 -11.57 -1.29
CA ARG A 193 16.76 -11.07 -2.26
C ARG A 193 17.69 -12.20 -2.75
N THR A 194 18.14 -13.08 -1.88
CA THR A 194 19.11 -14.13 -2.20
C THR A 194 18.49 -15.37 -2.81
N CYS A 195 17.35 -15.84 -2.31
CA CYS A 195 16.65 -17.00 -2.88
C CYS A 195 15.81 -16.63 -4.11
N GLY A 196 15.40 -15.36 -4.25
CA GLY A 196 14.54 -14.88 -5.32
C GLY A 196 15.28 -14.14 -6.44
N THR A 197 14.51 -13.43 -7.27
CA THR A 197 15.07 -12.53 -8.31
C THR A 197 15.16 -11.11 -7.77
N HIS A 198 16.31 -10.47 -7.91
CA HIS A 198 16.50 -9.08 -7.49
C HIS A 198 17.28 -8.25 -8.52
N ALA A 199 17.03 -6.95 -8.51
CA ALA A 199 17.84 -5.95 -9.20
C ALA A 199 18.67 -5.15 -8.16
N PRO A 200 19.83 -4.59 -8.52
CA PRO A 200 20.62 -3.77 -7.60
C PRO A 200 19.89 -2.48 -7.19
N TYR A 201 19.01 -1.97 -8.04
CA TYR A 201 18.07 -0.88 -7.76
C TYR A 201 16.95 -0.87 -8.81
N MET A 202 15.84 -0.21 -8.48
CA MET A 202 14.75 0.11 -9.40
C MET A 202 14.71 1.63 -9.59
N ARG A 203 14.60 2.10 -10.83
CA ARG A 203 14.53 3.54 -11.13
C ARG A 203 13.09 4.05 -10.91
N PRO A 204 12.87 5.03 -10.02
CA PRO A 204 11.56 5.66 -9.86
C PRO A 204 11.28 6.64 -11.01
N MET A 205 10.01 7.05 -11.13
CA MET A 205 9.61 8.17 -11.98
C MET A 205 9.81 9.50 -11.27
N TYR A 206 9.99 10.55 -12.07
CA TYR A 206 10.02 11.92 -11.59
C TYR A 206 8.59 12.50 -11.50
N PRO A 207 8.25 13.24 -10.42
CA PRO A 207 9.05 13.45 -9.22
C PRO A 207 9.11 12.19 -8.35
N THR A 208 10.24 11.97 -7.68
CA THR A 208 10.49 10.80 -6.81
C THR A 208 9.74 10.94 -5.48
N LYS A 209 8.41 10.91 -5.56
CA LYS A 209 7.44 11.04 -4.47
C LYS A 209 6.48 9.85 -4.49
N THR A 210 5.90 9.55 -3.32
CA THR A 210 5.03 8.39 -3.07
C THR A 210 3.89 8.27 -4.09
N TYR A 211 2.98 9.25 -4.19
CA TYR A 211 1.75 9.11 -5.00
C TYR A 211 2.05 8.93 -6.51
N PRO A 212 2.92 9.75 -7.13
CA PRO A 212 3.31 9.53 -8.52
C PRO A 212 3.88 8.13 -8.76
N ASN A 213 4.77 7.65 -7.89
CA ASN A 213 5.44 6.36 -8.09
C ASN A 213 4.55 5.16 -7.79
N LEU A 214 3.73 5.20 -6.73
CA LEU A 214 2.77 4.14 -6.45
C LEU A 214 1.73 4.01 -7.57
N TYR A 215 1.26 5.13 -8.11
CA TYR A 215 0.28 5.10 -9.18
C TYR A 215 0.90 4.73 -10.54
N THR A 216 2.15 5.11 -10.80
CA THR A 216 2.96 4.55 -11.89
C THR A 216 3.06 3.02 -11.76
N LEU A 217 3.41 2.49 -10.57
CA LEU A 217 3.50 1.03 -10.36
C LEU A 217 2.16 0.32 -10.61
N ALA A 218 1.05 0.94 -10.23
CA ALA A 218 -0.28 0.38 -10.42
C ALA A 218 -0.75 0.39 -11.88
N THR A 219 -0.31 1.38 -12.69
CA THR A 219 -0.85 1.63 -14.05
C THR A 219 0.13 1.34 -15.18
N GLY A 220 1.43 1.31 -14.91
CA GLY A 220 2.49 1.27 -15.91
C GLY A 220 2.66 2.57 -16.72
N LEU A 221 2.02 3.67 -16.31
CA LEU A 221 2.03 4.94 -17.03
C LEU A 221 2.98 5.96 -16.38
N TYR A 222 3.44 6.94 -17.15
CA TYR A 222 4.15 8.10 -16.60
C TYR A 222 3.20 9.04 -15.84
N PRO A 223 3.71 9.84 -14.88
CA PRO A 223 2.91 10.83 -14.15
C PRO A 223 2.09 11.79 -15.00
N GLU A 224 2.66 12.27 -16.10
CA GLU A 224 1.97 13.13 -17.07
C GLU A 224 0.77 12.44 -17.75
N SER A 225 0.79 11.11 -17.87
CA SER A 225 -0.25 10.33 -18.53
C SER A 225 -1.35 9.88 -17.56
N HIS A 226 -0.99 9.45 -16.35
CA HIS A 226 -1.97 9.04 -15.35
C HIS A 226 -2.51 10.19 -14.49
N GLY A 227 -1.96 11.39 -14.62
CA GLY A 227 -2.48 12.63 -14.03
C GLY A 227 -2.02 12.93 -12.59
N ILE A 228 -1.29 12.00 -11.95
CA ILE A 228 -0.80 12.17 -10.58
C ILE A 228 0.66 12.63 -10.64
N ILE A 229 0.87 13.92 -10.86
CA ILE A 229 2.20 14.52 -11.08
C ILE A 229 2.93 14.92 -9.80
N GLY A 230 2.26 14.88 -8.63
CA GLY A 230 2.87 15.21 -7.35
C GLY A 230 1.98 14.85 -6.16
N ASN A 231 2.54 14.92 -4.94
CA ASN A 231 1.75 14.79 -3.70
C ASN A 231 0.88 16.03 -3.42
N SER A 232 1.16 17.14 -4.10
CA SER A 232 0.37 18.37 -4.11
C SER A 232 0.43 18.98 -5.50
N MET A 233 -0.73 19.21 -6.10
CA MET A 233 -0.82 19.72 -7.47
C MET A 233 -2.08 20.56 -7.68
N HIS A 234 -1.98 21.58 -8.52
CA HIS A 234 -3.09 22.42 -8.94
C HIS A 234 -3.47 22.08 -10.39
N ASP A 235 -4.77 21.89 -10.62
CA ASP A 235 -5.33 21.76 -11.97
C ASP A 235 -6.15 23.01 -12.30
N PRO A 236 -5.74 23.82 -13.29
CA PRO A 236 -6.40 25.08 -13.64
C PRO A 236 -7.75 24.88 -14.36
N VAL A 237 -8.01 23.70 -14.93
CA VAL A 237 -9.31 23.39 -15.57
C VAL A 237 -10.34 23.04 -14.50
N PHE A 238 -9.92 22.31 -13.47
CA PHE A 238 -10.77 22.02 -12.32
C PHE A 238 -10.87 23.19 -11.32
N ASP A 239 -9.98 24.17 -11.44
CA ASP A 239 -9.72 25.23 -10.46
C ASP A 239 -9.63 24.66 -9.03
N ALA A 240 -8.87 23.59 -8.88
CA ALA A 240 -8.83 22.80 -7.64
C ALA A 240 -7.40 22.38 -7.29
N ASN A 241 -7.16 22.21 -5.99
CA ASN A 241 -5.88 21.80 -5.44
C ASN A 241 -5.97 20.38 -4.88
N PHE A 242 -5.25 19.45 -5.50
CA PHE A 242 -5.01 18.13 -4.94
C PHE A 242 -3.99 18.22 -3.80
N ASN A 243 -4.32 17.62 -2.65
CA ASN A 243 -3.40 17.44 -1.53
C ASN A 243 -3.62 16.07 -0.90
N PHE A 244 -2.55 15.34 -0.63
CA PHE A 244 -2.59 14.02 0.00
C PHE A 244 -3.26 14.00 1.39
N ARG A 245 -3.32 15.13 2.11
CA ARG A 245 -4.01 15.25 3.41
C ARG A 245 -5.50 15.59 3.27
N GLY A 246 -5.91 16.13 2.14
CA GLY A 246 -7.28 16.61 1.92
C GLY A 246 -8.22 15.50 1.42
N ARG A 247 -9.52 15.80 1.41
CA ARG A 247 -10.55 14.94 0.81
C ARG A 247 -10.56 14.99 -0.72
N GLU A 248 -9.99 16.03 -1.31
CA GLU A 248 -9.95 16.21 -2.77
C GLU A 248 -9.29 15.02 -3.49
N LYS A 249 -8.35 14.33 -2.83
CA LYS A 249 -7.73 13.11 -3.35
C LYS A 249 -8.71 11.97 -3.59
N LEU A 250 -9.87 11.98 -2.95
CA LEU A 250 -10.90 10.95 -3.11
C LEU A 250 -11.73 11.16 -4.38
N ASN A 251 -11.64 12.34 -5.01
CA ASN A 251 -12.34 12.58 -6.25
C ASN A 251 -11.67 11.82 -7.40
N HIS A 252 -12.44 10.95 -8.07
CA HIS A 252 -11.95 10.10 -9.16
C HIS A 252 -11.39 10.91 -10.35
N ARG A 253 -11.77 12.19 -10.51
CA ARG A 253 -11.32 13.05 -11.62
C ARG A 253 -9.80 13.18 -11.76
N TRP A 254 -9.06 13.03 -10.67
CA TRP A 254 -7.60 13.12 -10.62
C TRP A 254 -6.90 11.85 -11.13
N TRP A 255 -7.56 10.70 -11.06
CA TRP A 255 -6.95 9.39 -11.22
C TRP A 255 -7.19 8.86 -12.63
N GLY A 256 -6.27 9.15 -13.54
CA GLY A 256 -6.33 8.69 -14.93
C GLY A 256 -5.76 7.28 -15.15
N GLY A 257 -5.92 6.75 -16.36
CA GLY A 257 -5.41 5.42 -16.71
C GLY A 257 -6.23 4.27 -16.12
N GLN A 258 -5.67 3.06 -16.11
CA GLN A 258 -6.34 1.87 -15.58
C GLN A 258 -5.39 1.10 -14.64
N PRO A 259 -5.58 1.19 -13.32
CA PRO A 259 -4.73 0.50 -12.37
C PRO A 259 -5.00 -1.01 -12.34
N ILE A 260 -4.04 -1.78 -11.85
CA ILE A 260 -4.05 -3.25 -11.87
C ILE A 260 -5.29 -3.88 -11.23
N TRP A 261 -5.85 -3.29 -10.16
CA TRP A 261 -7.08 -3.80 -9.53
C TRP A 261 -8.30 -3.67 -10.45
N ILE A 262 -8.42 -2.57 -11.21
CA ILE A 262 -9.48 -2.40 -12.21
C ILE A 262 -9.27 -3.36 -13.39
N THR A 263 -8.03 -3.51 -13.86
CA THR A 263 -7.70 -4.47 -14.92
C THR A 263 -8.05 -5.90 -14.51
N SER A 264 -7.75 -6.27 -13.26
CA SER A 264 -8.05 -7.59 -12.71
C SER A 264 -9.56 -7.85 -12.69
N VAL A 265 -10.33 -6.94 -12.09
CA VAL A 265 -11.80 -7.08 -11.98
C VAL A 265 -12.47 -7.12 -13.36
N LYS A 266 -12.04 -6.28 -14.30
CA LYS A 266 -12.56 -6.31 -15.69
C LYS A 266 -12.30 -7.64 -16.42
N GLN A 267 -11.29 -8.40 -15.99
CA GLN A 267 -10.96 -9.73 -16.52
C GLN A 267 -11.51 -10.87 -15.65
N GLY A 268 -12.42 -10.57 -14.71
CA GLY A 268 -13.03 -11.58 -13.84
C GLY A 268 -12.11 -12.08 -12.72
N VAL A 269 -11.00 -11.41 -12.46
CA VAL A 269 -10.06 -11.74 -11.38
C VAL A 269 -10.30 -10.82 -10.18
N LYS A 270 -10.64 -11.40 -9.02
CA LYS A 270 -10.86 -10.63 -7.80
C LYS A 270 -9.56 -10.03 -7.27
N ALA A 271 -9.63 -8.79 -6.82
CA ALA A 271 -8.52 -8.05 -6.22
C ALA A 271 -8.88 -7.64 -4.78
N GLY A 272 -7.94 -7.81 -3.86
CA GLY A 272 -8.02 -7.23 -2.52
C GLY A 272 -7.71 -5.73 -2.57
N THR A 273 -7.79 -5.06 -1.41
CA THR A 273 -7.49 -3.62 -1.35
C THR A 273 -6.05 -3.31 -1.75
N PHE A 274 -5.87 -2.15 -2.39
CA PHE A 274 -4.56 -1.54 -2.70
C PHE A 274 -4.22 -0.34 -1.83
N PHE A 275 -5.12 0.03 -0.91
CA PHE A 275 -4.97 1.20 -0.06
C PHE A 275 -5.24 0.82 1.39
N TRP A 276 -4.39 1.29 2.29
CA TRP A 276 -4.51 1.05 3.72
C TRP A 276 -4.47 2.39 4.45
N PRO A 277 -5.51 2.74 5.23
CA PRO A 277 -5.44 3.90 6.10
C PRO A 277 -4.37 3.74 7.17
N VAL A 278 -3.67 4.83 7.47
CA VAL A 278 -2.60 4.86 8.48
C VAL A 278 -3.07 4.41 9.87
N VAL A 279 -4.36 4.58 10.17
CA VAL A 279 -4.96 4.12 11.44
C VAL A 279 -5.00 2.60 11.59
N ILE A 280 -4.85 1.84 10.50
CA ILE A 280 -4.79 0.38 10.54
C ILE A 280 -3.34 -0.05 10.74
N PRO A 281 -2.98 -0.73 11.85
CA PRO A 281 -1.61 -1.13 12.14
C PRO A 281 -1.12 -2.19 11.14
N LEU A 282 0.19 -2.22 10.88
CA LEU A 282 0.79 -3.07 9.84
C LEU A 282 0.48 -4.56 10.05
N GLU A 283 0.51 -5.00 11.30
CA GLU A 283 0.19 -6.37 11.73
C GLU A 283 -1.23 -6.74 11.34
N ARG A 284 -2.20 -5.82 11.54
CA ARG A 284 -3.58 -6.03 11.12
C ARG A 284 -3.69 -6.13 9.60
N ARG A 285 -2.94 -5.33 8.83
CA ARG A 285 -2.92 -5.41 7.36
C ARG A 285 -2.47 -6.81 6.90
N VAL A 286 -1.41 -7.35 7.52
CA VAL A 286 -0.91 -8.70 7.23
C VAL A 286 -1.96 -9.76 7.58
N LEU A 287 -2.53 -9.71 8.79
CA LEU A 287 -3.57 -10.66 9.21
C LEU A 287 -4.80 -10.63 8.31
N THR A 288 -5.23 -9.44 7.86
CA THR A 288 -6.36 -9.31 6.92
C THR A 288 -6.05 -9.96 5.58
N ILE A 289 -4.84 -9.78 5.03
CA ILE A 289 -4.43 -10.44 3.77
C ILE A 289 -4.40 -11.97 3.94
N LEU A 290 -3.86 -12.46 5.06
CA LEU A 290 -3.85 -13.90 5.37
C LEU A 290 -5.27 -14.47 5.53
N HIS A 291 -6.16 -13.72 6.18
CA HIS A 291 -7.57 -14.10 6.28
C HIS A 291 -8.25 -14.16 4.91
N TRP A 292 -8.03 -13.15 4.05
CA TRP A 292 -8.55 -13.16 2.69
C TRP A 292 -8.03 -14.32 1.84
N LEU A 293 -6.78 -14.75 2.05
CA LEU A 293 -6.21 -15.95 1.41
C LEU A 293 -6.88 -17.26 1.87
N HIS A 294 -7.54 -17.26 3.03
CA HIS A 294 -8.32 -18.40 3.55
C HIS A 294 -9.79 -18.37 3.13
N LEU A 295 -10.26 -17.32 2.43
CA LEU A 295 -11.63 -17.26 1.95
C LEU A 295 -11.94 -18.41 0.96
N PRO A 296 -13.23 -18.79 0.85
CA PRO A 296 -13.69 -19.73 -0.16
C PRO A 296 -13.31 -19.33 -1.59
N ASP A 297 -13.16 -20.32 -2.49
CA ASP A 297 -12.67 -20.12 -3.86
C ASP A 297 -13.46 -19.08 -4.67
N ASN A 298 -14.77 -18.98 -4.42
CA ASN A 298 -15.68 -18.04 -5.07
C ASN A 298 -15.56 -16.60 -4.54
N GLU A 299 -14.83 -16.35 -3.46
CA GLU A 299 -14.66 -15.03 -2.83
C GLU A 299 -13.20 -14.59 -2.76
N ARG A 300 -12.27 -15.53 -2.70
CA ARG A 300 -10.84 -15.29 -2.55
C ARG A 300 -10.24 -14.43 -3.67
N PRO A 301 -9.55 -13.32 -3.34
CA PRO A 301 -8.78 -12.55 -4.31
C PRO A 301 -7.54 -13.28 -4.83
N TYR A 302 -7.03 -12.83 -5.97
CA TYR A 302 -5.76 -13.32 -6.54
C TYR A 302 -4.67 -12.25 -6.59
N VAL A 303 -5.02 -10.99 -6.33
CA VAL A 303 -4.05 -9.90 -6.25
C VAL A 303 -4.29 -9.13 -4.96
N TYR A 304 -3.24 -8.93 -4.19
CA TYR A 304 -3.24 -8.28 -2.89
C TYR A 304 -2.18 -7.18 -2.90
N ALA A 305 -2.36 -6.14 -2.10
CA ALA A 305 -1.26 -5.24 -1.81
C ALA A 305 -1.16 -4.92 -0.33
N PHE A 306 0.07 -4.89 0.13
CA PHE A 306 0.48 -4.37 1.42
C PHE A 306 1.27 -3.08 1.17
N HIS A 307 1.05 -2.08 2.02
CA HIS A 307 1.84 -0.86 2.00
C HIS A 307 2.34 -0.58 3.41
N SER A 308 3.60 -0.18 3.53
CA SER A 308 4.22 0.34 4.74
C SER A 308 4.68 1.77 4.49
N GLU A 309 4.27 2.68 5.36
CA GLU A 309 4.74 4.08 5.36
C GLU A 309 6.17 4.20 5.92
N GLN A 310 6.72 3.13 6.47
CA GLN A 310 8.12 3.03 6.91
C GLN A 310 8.98 2.34 5.84
N PRO A 311 10.27 2.69 5.70
CA PRO A 311 11.05 3.61 6.55
C PRO A 311 10.96 5.10 6.17
N ASP A 312 10.12 5.51 5.21
CA ASP A 312 10.02 6.92 4.76
C ASP A 312 9.84 7.92 5.90
N ILE A 313 8.91 7.66 6.83
CA ILE A 313 8.63 8.56 7.96
C ILE A 313 9.88 8.78 8.82
N PHE A 314 10.61 7.72 9.19
CA PHE A 314 11.85 7.87 9.97
C PHE A 314 12.96 8.49 9.14
N GLY A 315 13.09 8.11 7.86
CA GLY A 315 14.06 8.71 6.94
C GLY A 315 13.86 10.22 6.77
N HIS A 316 12.62 10.70 6.78
CA HIS A 316 12.31 12.12 6.76
C HIS A 316 12.69 12.85 8.05
N ARG A 317 12.56 12.20 9.21
CA ARG A 317 12.83 12.80 10.52
C ARG A 317 14.32 12.79 10.88
N LEU A 318 15.00 11.69 10.59
CA LEU A 318 16.35 11.39 11.12
C LEU A 318 17.41 11.33 10.01
N GLY A 319 16.98 11.28 8.75
CA GLY A 319 17.87 11.10 7.61
C GLY A 319 18.17 9.62 7.32
N PRO A 320 18.65 9.30 6.11
CA PRO A 320 18.77 7.92 5.64
C PRO A 320 19.94 7.13 6.25
N LEU A 321 20.82 7.77 7.01
CA LEU A 321 22.00 7.15 7.61
C LEU A 321 21.94 7.14 9.14
N SER A 322 20.75 7.39 9.72
CA SER A 322 20.51 7.30 11.16
C SER A 322 20.77 5.88 11.68
N SER A 323 21.03 5.81 13.00
CA SER A 323 21.14 4.55 13.74
C SER A 323 19.80 3.88 13.99
N GLU A 324 18.77 4.69 14.21
CA GLU A 324 17.35 4.36 14.33
C GLU A 324 16.80 3.85 13.00
#